data_AF-A0A1S8DER4-F1
#
_entry.id   AF-A0A1S8DER4-F1
#
_cell.length_a   1.000
_cell.length_b   1.000
_cell.length_c   1.000
_cell.angle_alpha   90.00
_cell.angle_beta   90.00
_cell.angle_gamma   90.00
#
_symmetry.space_group_name_H-M   'P 1'
#
loop_
_entity.id
_entity.type
_entity.pdbx_description
1 polymer ?
#
loop_
_entity_poly.entity_id
_entity_poly.type
_entity_poly.pdbx_seq_one_letter_code
_entity_poly.pdbx_strand_id
1 'polypeptide(L)'
;MGQEIAVVAQRETAGLVASEAHRFSVVEIRQRVNLVQEVMQNIMKRDTHYGTIPGTPKPTLYKPGAEVLCVTFRIAQEYRIEDLSSDGNARYRVTCIGRHQTTGITLGEGVGECSSGEEKYKWRSAACKAELDYTPENMRRKKFYKNGNSVDQIRTEPADLANTILKMACKRAMIAMTLNVTAASDIFTQDIEDIPEELRTEEASQPATNPELTAKWVTMANGATNPEALTEIWQAGVKELQDAKDMTAYNAFKAAVAARGEALKKEQQPAPEQQPAFDDDDVPFE
;
A
#
# COMPACT_ATOMS: atom_id res chain seq x y z
N MET A 1 -60.29 -6.47 30.12
CA MET A 1 -59.18 -5.84 30.88
C MET A 1 -58.58 -6.95 31.74
N GLY A 2 -57.32 -7.37 31.64
CA GLY A 2 -56.17 -6.90 30.86
C GLY A 2 -55.20 -8.08 30.63
N GLN A 3 -54.35 -7.96 29.61
CA GLN A 3 -53.28 -8.92 29.31
C GLN A 3 -52.15 -8.77 30.33
N GLU A 4 -51.74 -9.89 30.92
CA GLU A 4 -50.58 -10.00 31.80
C GLU A 4 -49.30 -9.96 30.96
N ILE A 5 -48.55 -8.86 31.07
CA ILE A 5 -47.24 -8.72 30.43
C ILE A 5 -46.24 -9.47 31.31
N ALA A 6 -45.72 -10.59 30.81
CA ALA A 6 -44.60 -11.29 31.43
C ALA A 6 -43.36 -10.38 31.38
N VAL A 7 -43.06 -9.72 32.50
CA VAL A 7 -41.80 -9.00 32.71
C VAL A 7 -40.70 -10.04 32.85
N VAL A 8 -39.89 -10.20 31.82
CA VAL A 8 -38.68 -11.03 31.86
C VAL A 8 -37.72 -10.40 32.87
N ALA A 9 -37.53 -11.06 34.01
CA ALA A 9 -36.55 -10.68 35.01
C ALA A 9 -35.15 -10.67 34.38
N GLN A 10 -34.48 -9.52 34.44
CA GLN A 10 -33.06 -9.38 34.07
C GLN A 10 -32.24 -10.33 34.97
N ARG A 11 -31.48 -11.22 34.32
CA ARG A 11 -30.48 -12.05 35.01
C ARG A 11 -29.31 -11.16 35.41
N GLU A 12 -29.06 -11.02 36.71
CA GLU A 12 -27.78 -10.55 37.21
C GLU A 12 -26.74 -11.65 37.00
N THR A 13 -25.79 -11.41 36.11
CA THR A 13 -24.62 -12.29 35.92
C THR A 13 -23.36 -11.53 36.33
N ALA A 14 -22.80 -11.96 37.46
CA ALA A 14 -21.48 -11.55 37.92
C ALA A 14 -20.41 -12.18 37.01
N GLY A 15 -19.87 -11.38 36.08
CA GLY A 15 -18.69 -11.66 35.27
C GLY A 15 -17.72 -10.48 35.35
N LEU A 16 -16.43 -10.74 35.18
CA LEU A 16 -15.30 -9.88 35.62
C LEU A 16 -15.25 -8.43 35.08
N VAL A 17 -16.12 -7.99 34.17
CA VAL A 17 -16.20 -6.58 33.72
C VAL A 17 -17.60 -6.27 33.17
N ALA A 18 -18.16 -5.10 33.49
CA ALA A 18 -19.54 -4.66 33.21
C ALA A 18 -19.92 -4.42 31.73
N SER A 19 -19.39 -5.19 30.76
CA SER A 19 -19.53 -4.88 29.33
C SER A 19 -19.61 -6.07 28.37
N GLU A 20 -20.18 -7.21 28.76
CA GLU A 20 -20.44 -8.29 27.77
C GLU A 20 -21.37 -7.83 26.63
N ALA A 21 -22.15 -6.76 26.83
CA ALA A 21 -23.02 -6.17 25.81
C ALA A 21 -22.32 -5.29 24.74
N HIS A 22 -21.00 -5.09 24.79
CA HIS A 22 -20.29 -4.15 23.89
C HIS A 22 -19.04 -4.73 23.20
N ARG A 23 -18.83 -6.05 23.28
CA ARG A 23 -17.76 -6.70 22.52
C ARG A 23 -18.25 -6.98 21.10
N PHE A 24 -17.49 -6.56 20.09
CA PHE A 24 -17.75 -6.99 18.73
C PHE A 24 -17.60 -8.52 18.65
N SER A 25 -18.59 -9.17 18.05
CA SER A 25 -18.49 -10.57 17.68
C SER A 25 -17.44 -10.74 16.59
N VAL A 26 -16.90 -11.95 16.46
CA VAL A 26 -15.96 -12.30 15.38
C VAL A 26 -16.58 -12.06 14.00
N VAL A 27 -17.90 -12.24 13.87
CA VAL A 27 -18.64 -11.99 12.63
C VAL A 27 -18.63 -10.51 12.27
N GLU A 28 -18.88 -9.62 13.24
CA GLU A 28 -18.86 -8.17 13.01
C GLU A 28 -17.45 -7.66 12.68
N ILE A 29 -16.43 -8.16 13.36
CA ILE A 29 -15.03 -7.81 13.06
C ILE A 29 -14.70 -8.24 11.62
N ARG A 30 -15.07 -9.46 11.23
CA ARG A 30 -14.85 -9.95 9.86
C ARG A 30 -15.59 -9.11 8.82
N GLN A 31 -16.83 -8.72 9.09
CA GLN A 31 -17.59 -7.84 8.20
C GLN A 31 -16.90 -6.48 7.99
N ARG A 32 -16.29 -5.91 9.05
CA ARG A 32 -15.52 -4.67 8.93
C ARG A 32 -14.29 -4.84 8.04
N VAL A 33 -13.51 -5.88 8.26
CA VAL A 33 -12.32 -6.16 7.44
C VAL A 33 -12.71 -6.40 5.98
N ASN A 34 -13.75 -7.20 5.73
CA ASN A 34 -14.26 -7.42 4.38
C ASN A 34 -14.69 -6.11 3.71
N LEU A 35 -15.36 -5.22 4.42
CA LEU A 35 -15.76 -3.91 3.89
C LEU A 35 -14.54 -3.05 3.53
N VAL A 36 -13.48 -3.05 4.35
CA VAL A 36 -12.22 -2.35 3.99
C VAL A 36 -11.63 -2.93 2.71
N GLN A 37 -11.59 -4.26 2.57
CA GLN A 37 -11.08 -4.94 1.37
C GLN A 37 -11.93 -4.63 0.13
N GLU A 38 -13.26 -4.65 0.25
CA GLU A 38 -14.18 -4.32 -0.83
C GLU A 38 -14.01 -2.87 -1.30
N VAL A 39 -13.86 -1.92 -0.36
CA VAL A 39 -13.58 -0.52 -0.68
C VAL A 39 -12.21 -0.38 -1.35
N MET A 40 -11.20 -1.09 -0.85
CA MET A 40 -9.87 -1.09 -1.46
C MET A 40 -9.89 -1.58 -2.91
N GLN A 41 -10.66 -2.64 -3.20
CA GLN A 41 -10.73 -3.25 -4.54
C GLN A 41 -11.61 -2.44 -5.50
N ASN A 42 -12.77 -1.99 -5.05
CA ASN A 42 -13.79 -1.42 -5.95
C ASN A 42 -13.77 0.11 -6.03
N ILE A 43 -13.16 0.80 -5.06
CA ILE A 43 -13.19 2.27 -4.96
C ILE A 43 -11.78 2.85 -5.00
N MET A 44 -10.84 2.25 -4.26
CA MET A 44 -9.50 2.80 -4.16
C MET A 44 -8.64 2.45 -5.39
N LYS A 45 -8.03 3.49 -5.94
CA LYS A 45 -7.00 3.39 -6.99
C LYS A 45 -5.60 3.28 -6.39
N ARG A 46 -4.84 2.28 -6.85
CA ARG A 46 -3.40 2.13 -6.59
C ARG A 46 -2.64 3.39 -7.02
N ASP A 47 -1.58 3.71 -6.29
CA ASP A 47 -0.70 4.89 -6.41
C ASP A 47 -1.38 6.25 -6.23
N THR A 48 -2.68 6.27 -5.95
CA THR A 48 -3.43 7.48 -5.56
C THR A 48 -3.92 7.38 -4.11
N HIS A 49 -4.56 6.27 -3.76
CA HIS A 49 -5.16 6.06 -2.43
C HIS A 49 -4.27 5.20 -1.53
N TYR A 50 -3.49 4.30 -2.12
CA TYR A 50 -2.49 3.47 -1.45
C TYR A 50 -1.39 3.11 -2.47
N GLY A 51 -0.20 2.75 -2.00
CA GLY A 51 0.88 2.30 -2.88
C GLY A 51 1.87 1.40 -2.16
N THR A 52 2.73 0.69 -2.90
CA THR A 52 3.76 -0.17 -2.28
C THR A 52 5.09 0.56 -2.32
N ILE A 53 5.69 0.75 -1.15
CA ILE A 53 7.05 1.29 -1.04
C ILE A 53 8.05 0.13 -1.19
N PRO A 54 9.13 0.26 -2.00
CA PRO A 54 10.16 -0.76 -2.08
C PRO A 54 10.67 -1.19 -0.69
N GLY A 55 10.84 -2.50 -0.50
CA GLY A 55 11.28 -3.06 0.78
C GLY A 55 10.16 -3.24 1.83
N THR A 56 8.90 -2.94 1.49
CA THR A 56 7.78 -3.13 2.44
C THR A 56 6.77 -4.17 1.95
N PRO A 57 6.31 -5.09 2.82
CA PRO A 57 5.44 -6.21 2.42
C PRO A 57 3.99 -5.77 2.19
N LYS A 58 3.52 -4.74 2.91
CA LYS A 58 2.14 -4.24 2.85
C LYS A 58 2.06 -2.89 2.15
N PRO A 59 1.00 -2.62 1.37
CA PRO A 59 0.78 -1.29 0.81
C PRO A 59 0.69 -0.23 1.91
N THR A 60 1.21 0.95 1.66
CA THR A 60 1.08 2.13 2.52
C THR A 60 -0.19 2.87 2.17
N LEU A 61 -0.98 3.24 3.18
CA LEU A 61 -2.20 4.02 3.00
C LEU A 61 -1.85 5.49 2.80
N TYR A 62 -2.37 6.11 1.73
CA TYR A 62 -2.19 7.54 1.49
C TYR A 62 -3.41 8.33 1.98
N LYS A 63 -3.23 9.65 2.11
CA LYS A 63 -4.28 10.57 2.55
C LYS A 63 -5.62 10.37 1.81
N PRO A 64 -5.68 10.28 0.46
CA PRO A 64 -6.95 10.06 -0.23
C PRO A 64 -7.61 8.73 0.15
N GLY A 65 -6.83 7.67 0.38
CA GLY A 65 -7.37 6.38 0.82
C GLY A 65 -7.91 6.43 2.24
N ALA A 66 -7.22 7.11 3.14
CA ALA A 66 -7.70 7.33 4.51
C ALA A 66 -9.01 8.16 4.53
N GLU A 67 -9.12 9.17 3.67
CA GLU A 67 -10.36 9.95 3.50
C GLU A 67 -11.52 9.08 3.00
N VAL A 68 -11.28 8.21 2.01
CA VAL A 68 -12.28 7.25 1.52
C VAL A 68 -12.77 6.34 2.66
N LEU A 69 -11.87 5.78 3.48
CA LEU A 69 -12.27 4.96 4.63
C LEU A 69 -13.06 5.77 5.66
N CYS A 70 -12.63 6.99 5.97
CA CYS A 70 -13.38 7.85 6.88
C CYS A 70 -14.81 8.10 6.38
N VAL A 71 -15.01 8.33 5.08
CA VAL A 71 -16.36 8.49 4.53
C VAL A 71 -17.15 7.18 4.60
N THR A 72 -16.56 6.05 4.19
CA THR A 72 -17.22 4.72 4.24
C THR A 72 -17.74 4.42 5.64
N PHE A 73 -16.93 4.63 6.67
CA PHE A 73 -17.27 4.30 8.06
C PHE A 73 -17.91 5.46 8.83
N ARG A 74 -18.27 6.56 8.14
CA ARG A 74 -18.88 7.77 8.74
C ARG A 74 -18.07 8.30 9.91
N ILE A 75 -16.76 8.40 9.73
CA ILE A 75 -15.81 8.93 10.71
C ILE A 75 -15.61 10.42 10.44
N ALA A 76 -16.05 11.25 11.37
CA ALA A 76 -15.68 12.65 11.48
C ALA A 76 -14.33 12.78 12.18
N GLN A 77 -13.51 13.73 11.72
CA GLN A 77 -12.17 13.98 12.26
C GLN A 77 -12.21 15.26 13.10
N GLU A 78 -11.77 15.17 14.35
CA GLU A 78 -11.52 16.30 15.24
C GLU A 78 -10.03 16.36 15.54
N TYR A 79 -9.40 17.53 15.50
CA TYR A 79 -7.97 17.67 15.73
C TYR A 79 -7.68 18.45 17.01
N ARG A 80 -6.83 17.88 17.87
CA ARG A 80 -6.18 18.58 18.97
C ARG A 80 -4.74 18.85 18.58
N ILE A 81 -4.35 20.12 18.54
CA ILE A 81 -3.06 20.56 18.05
C ILE A 81 -2.26 21.09 19.24
N GLU A 82 -1.07 20.54 19.43
CA GLU A 82 -0.05 21.02 20.35
C GLU A 82 1.06 21.69 19.54
N ASP A 83 1.25 22.99 19.75
CA ASP A 83 2.39 23.72 19.18
C ASP A 83 3.61 23.52 20.10
N LEU A 84 4.61 22.82 19.57
CA LEU A 84 5.88 22.52 20.24
C LEU A 84 7.04 23.28 19.59
N SER A 85 6.73 24.35 18.85
CA SER A 85 7.71 25.13 18.12
C SER A 85 8.66 25.86 19.08
N SER A 86 9.91 26.00 18.65
CA SER A 86 10.94 26.77 19.33
C SER A 86 11.61 27.72 18.35
N ASP A 87 12.49 28.59 18.84
CA ASP A 87 13.26 29.46 17.95
C ASP A 87 14.02 28.62 16.90
N GLY A 88 13.84 28.97 15.63
CA GLY A 88 14.40 28.25 14.49
C GLY A 88 13.87 26.83 14.27
N ASN A 89 12.72 26.44 14.83
CA ASN A 89 12.11 25.12 14.56
C ASN A 89 10.57 25.12 14.73
N ALA A 90 9.84 24.96 13.62
CA ALA A 90 8.42 24.66 13.66
C ALA A 90 8.20 23.17 14.00
N ARG A 91 7.40 22.88 15.02
CA ARG A 91 7.09 21.49 15.44
C ARG A 91 5.68 21.40 15.97
N TYR A 92 4.92 20.44 15.46
CA TYR A 92 3.54 20.20 15.88
C TYR A 92 3.35 18.74 16.25
N ARG A 93 2.66 18.52 17.36
CA ARG A 93 2.05 17.24 17.69
C ARG A 93 0.54 17.39 17.54
N VAL A 94 -0.07 16.46 16.83
CA VAL A 94 -1.48 16.49 16.52
C VAL A 94 -2.11 15.16 16.90
N THR A 95 -3.17 15.22 17.69
CA THR A 95 -4.05 14.07 17.94
C THR A 95 -5.30 14.23 17.10
N CYS A 96 -5.53 13.30 16.17
CA CYS A 96 -6.77 13.18 15.42
C CYS A 96 -7.71 12.22 16.15
N ILE A 97 -8.91 12.69 16.47
CA ILE A 97 -9.95 11.93 17.16
C ILE A 97 -11.04 11.61 16.14
N GLY A 98 -11.29 10.31 15.93
CA GLY A 98 -12.37 9.82 15.09
C GLY A 98 -13.68 9.75 15.88
N ARG A 99 -14.72 10.42 15.38
CA ARG A 99 -16.09 10.32 15.92
C ARG A 99 -17.04 9.77 14.88
N HIS A 100 -17.99 8.95 15.30
CA HIS A 100 -19.05 8.55 14.39
C HIS A 100 -19.97 9.75 14.09
N GLN A 101 -20.16 10.07 12.81
CA GLN A 101 -20.82 11.30 12.36
C GLN A 101 -22.25 11.47 12.89
N THR A 102 -23.01 10.39 13.03
CA THR A 102 -24.43 10.50 13.45
C THR A 102 -24.63 10.37 14.95
N THR A 103 -23.77 9.62 15.64
CA THR A 103 -23.93 9.36 17.09
C THR A 103 -23.01 10.21 17.96
N GLY A 104 -21.97 10.82 17.39
CA GLY A 104 -20.97 11.60 18.12
C GLY A 104 -20.01 10.79 18.99
N ILE A 105 -20.22 9.47 19.08
CA ILE A 105 -19.39 8.55 19.87
C ILE A 105 -17.96 8.58 19.33
N THR A 106 -16.98 8.73 20.24
CA THR A 106 -15.57 8.59 19.92
C THR A 106 -15.26 7.13 19.57
N LEU A 107 -14.72 6.92 18.38
CA LEU A 107 -14.35 5.60 17.86
C LEU A 107 -12.90 5.24 18.18
N GLY A 108 -12.03 6.24 18.25
CA GLY A 108 -10.60 6.08 18.50
C GLY A 108 -9.82 7.32 18.14
N GLU A 109 -8.50 7.26 18.28
CA GLU A 109 -7.60 8.36 17.99
C GLU A 109 -6.29 7.89 17.35
N GLY A 110 -5.58 8.84 16.76
CA GLY A 110 -4.26 8.65 16.17
C GLY A 110 -3.42 9.88 16.37
N VAL A 111 -2.13 9.68 16.66
CA VAL A 111 -1.17 10.76 16.93
C VAL A 111 -0.21 10.88 15.76
N GLY A 112 0.03 12.12 15.33
CA GLY A 112 1.02 12.48 14.33
C GLY A 112 1.93 13.58 14.87
N GLU A 113 3.22 13.48 14.57
CA GLU A 113 4.19 14.53 14.86
C GLU A 113 4.92 14.88 13.57
N CYS A 114 5.20 16.17 13.37
CA CYS A 114 6.06 16.65 12.29
C CYS A 114 6.92 17.80 12.79
N SER A 115 8.15 17.88 12.28
CA SER A 115 9.12 18.91 12.67
C SER A 115 9.87 19.44 11.44
N SER A 116 10.05 20.77 11.36
CA SER A 116 10.96 21.39 10.38
C SER A 116 12.41 20.93 10.56
N GLY A 117 12.75 20.35 11.71
CA GLY A 117 14.02 19.69 11.97
C GLY A 117 14.22 18.34 11.26
N GLU A 118 13.17 17.72 10.70
CA GLU A 118 13.32 16.51 9.87
C GLU A 118 14.19 16.84 8.64
N GLU A 119 15.07 15.91 8.26
CA GLU A 119 16.09 16.19 7.24
C GLU A 119 15.50 16.70 5.91
N LYS A 120 14.36 16.14 5.49
CA LYS A 120 13.65 16.50 4.25
C LYS A 120 13.09 17.93 4.25
N TYR A 121 12.85 18.52 5.42
CA TYR A 121 12.37 19.90 5.57
C TYR A 121 13.52 20.85 5.90
N LYS A 122 14.42 20.41 6.77
CA LYS A 122 15.55 21.19 7.27
C LYS A 122 16.51 21.62 6.18
N TRP A 123 16.69 20.79 5.15
CA TRP A 123 17.71 20.99 4.12
C TRP A 123 17.10 21.04 2.72
N ARG A 124 17.46 22.09 1.97
CA ARG A 124 17.17 22.21 0.54
C ARG A 124 18.46 22.32 -0.25
N SER A 125 18.42 21.93 -1.53
CA SER A 125 19.54 22.18 -2.44
C SER A 125 19.80 23.68 -2.55
N ALA A 126 21.08 24.07 -2.57
CA ALA A 126 21.46 25.44 -2.91
C ALA A 126 21.04 25.71 -4.37
N ALA A 127 20.43 26.87 -4.62
CA ALA A 127 20.01 27.27 -5.96
C ALA A 127 21.21 27.53 -6.88
N CYS A 128 22.30 28.06 -6.31
CA CYS A 128 23.54 28.29 -7.03
C CYS A 128 24.74 28.33 -6.07
N LYS A 129 25.95 28.28 -6.64
CA LYS A 129 27.20 28.37 -5.86
C LYS A 129 27.31 29.68 -5.08
N ALA A 130 26.84 30.79 -5.64
CA ALA A 130 26.88 32.09 -4.96
C ALA A 130 26.03 32.09 -3.67
N GLU A 131 24.85 31.45 -3.69
CA GLU A 131 24.01 31.29 -2.50
C GLU A 131 24.73 30.45 -1.43
N LEU A 132 25.37 29.35 -1.85
CA LEU A 132 26.13 28.49 -0.94
C LEU A 132 27.31 29.23 -0.29
N ASP A 133 28.05 30.01 -1.08
CA ASP A 133 29.24 30.74 -0.63
C ASP A 133 28.88 31.87 0.34
N TYR A 134 27.75 32.55 0.12
CA TYR A 134 27.22 33.60 1.01
C TYR A 134 26.55 33.03 2.27
N THR A 135 26.03 31.80 2.21
CA THR A 135 25.40 31.16 3.37
C THR A 135 26.45 30.81 4.43
N PRO A 136 26.23 31.17 5.72
CA PRO A 136 27.13 30.82 6.81
C PRO A 136 27.44 29.31 6.89
N GLU A 137 28.65 28.96 7.31
CA GLU A 137 29.11 27.57 7.31
C GLU A 137 28.26 26.64 8.18
N ASN A 138 27.71 27.15 9.29
CA ASN A 138 26.79 26.42 10.18
C ASN A 138 25.39 26.17 9.59
N MET A 139 25.07 26.84 8.47
CA MET A 139 23.77 26.80 7.78
C MET A 139 23.86 26.07 6.44
N ARG A 140 25.03 25.55 6.06
CA ARG A 140 25.23 24.74 4.85
C ARG A 140 25.82 23.38 5.18
N ARG A 141 25.61 22.41 4.29
CA ARG A 141 26.22 21.08 4.34
C ARG A 141 26.39 20.51 2.95
N LYS A 142 27.27 19.51 2.81
CA LYS A 142 27.35 18.65 1.63
C LYS A 142 26.74 17.29 1.96
N LYS A 143 25.64 16.93 1.29
CA LYS A 143 25.00 15.60 1.44
C LYS A 143 25.60 14.65 0.41
N PHE A 144 26.03 13.47 0.86
CA PHE A 144 26.56 12.41 0.01
C PHE A 144 25.54 11.29 -0.16
N TYR A 145 25.49 10.71 -1.35
CA TYR A 145 24.60 9.61 -1.71
C TYR A 145 25.41 8.33 -1.96
N LYS A 146 24.75 7.17 -1.83
CA LYS A 146 25.39 5.84 -2.02
C LYS A 146 26.03 5.66 -3.40
N ASN A 147 25.54 6.38 -4.42
CA ASN A 147 26.10 6.35 -5.78
C ASN A 147 27.36 7.23 -5.96
N GLY A 148 27.89 7.82 -4.88
CA GLY A 148 29.06 8.70 -4.92
C GLY A 148 28.73 10.15 -5.28
N ASN A 149 27.48 10.46 -5.64
CA ASN A 149 27.07 11.84 -5.91
C ASN A 149 27.01 12.65 -4.61
N SER A 150 27.17 13.96 -4.74
CA SER A 150 26.98 14.90 -3.64
C SER A 150 26.15 16.09 -4.07
N VAL A 151 25.38 16.64 -3.12
CA VAL A 151 24.57 17.84 -3.33
C VAL A 151 24.88 18.81 -2.21
N ASP A 152 25.19 20.06 -2.59
CA ASP A 152 25.33 21.16 -1.66
C ASP A 152 23.96 21.63 -1.21
N GLN A 153 23.76 21.66 0.11
CA GLN A 153 22.50 21.98 0.73
C GLN A 153 22.66 23.11 1.74
N ILE A 154 21.60 23.90 1.87
CA ILE A 154 21.49 24.97 2.87
C ILE A 154 20.23 24.77 3.70
N ARG A 155 20.21 25.36 4.90
CA ARG A 155 19.04 25.29 5.77
C ARG A 155 17.87 26.06 5.17
N THR A 156 16.68 25.47 5.27
CA THR A 156 15.43 26.15 4.93
C THR A 156 15.00 27.06 6.07
N GLU A 157 14.28 28.14 5.76
CA GLU A 157 13.64 29.01 6.75
C GLU A 157 12.47 28.26 7.43
N PRO A 158 12.52 27.99 8.75
CA PRO A 158 11.47 27.25 9.44
C PRO A 158 10.09 27.94 9.38
N ALA A 159 10.05 29.28 9.36
CA ALA A 159 8.80 30.02 9.30
C ALA A 159 8.01 29.74 8.01
N ASP A 160 8.69 29.60 6.87
CA ASP A 160 8.09 29.26 5.58
C ASP A 160 7.48 27.85 5.56
N LEU A 161 7.99 26.98 6.43
CA LEU A 161 7.57 25.59 6.53
C LEU A 161 6.48 25.35 7.57
N ALA A 162 6.21 26.28 8.48
CA ALA A 162 5.33 26.05 9.64
C ALA A 162 3.97 25.45 9.27
N ASN A 163 3.28 26.00 8.26
CA ASN A 163 2.00 25.46 7.79
C ASN A 163 2.15 24.08 7.14
N THR A 164 3.23 23.84 6.40
CA THR A 164 3.55 22.53 5.82
C THR A 164 3.76 21.50 6.92
N ILE A 165 4.50 21.84 7.97
CA ILE A 165 4.73 20.96 9.13
C ILE A 165 3.41 20.65 9.83
N LEU A 166 2.57 21.66 10.09
CA LEU A 166 1.26 21.45 10.71
C LEU A 166 0.37 20.52 9.87
N LYS A 167 0.25 20.78 8.56
CA LYS A 167 -0.55 19.95 7.64
C LYS A 167 -0.02 18.51 7.57
N MET A 168 1.29 18.33 7.63
CA MET A 168 1.91 17.00 7.66
C MET A 168 1.64 16.28 8.98
N ALA A 169 1.71 16.96 10.12
CA ALA A 169 1.32 16.38 11.40
C ALA A 169 -0.15 15.95 11.41
N CYS A 170 -1.06 16.78 10.88
CA CYS A 170 -2.46 16.42 10.71
C CYS A 170 -2.65 15.22 9.78
N LYS A 171 -1.91 15.14 8.66
CA LYS A 171 -1.95 13.98 7.74
C LYS A 171 -1.58 12.68 8.48
N ARG A 172 -0.44 12.67 9.18
CA ARG A 172 0.04 11.50 9.93
C ARG A 172 -0.96 11.09 11.02
N ALA A 173 -1.48 12.06 11.77
CA ALA A 173 -2.49 11.81 12.80
C ALA A 173 -3.78 11.22 12.24
N MET A 174 -4.24 11.74 11.09
CA MET A 174 -5.44 11.25 10.41
C MET A 174 -5.26 9.81 9.94
N ILE A 175 -4.15 9.49 9.27
CA ILE A 175 -3.87 8.13 8.79
C ILE A 175 -3.79 7.17 9.97
N ALA A 176 -3.07 7.52 11.04
CA ALA A 176 -3.00 6.73 12.27
C ALA A 176 -4.39 6.45 12.85
N MET A 177 -5.22 7.48 12.96
CA MET A 177 -6.58 7.36 13.50
C MET A 177 -7.44 6.45 12.62
N THR A 178 -7.39 6.63 11.30
CA THR A 178 -8.14 5.80 10.36
C THR A 178 -7.75 4.32 10.50
N LEU A 179 -6.45 4.01 10.55
CA LEU A 179 -5.97 2.63 10.71
C LEU A 179 -6.43 2.03 12.05
N ASN A 180 -6.33 2.78 13.14
CA ASN A 180 -6.76 2.35 14.47
C ASN A 180 -8.27 2.08 14.54
N VAL A 181 -9.10 2.98 13.99
CA VAL A 181 -10.56 2.88 14.07
C VAL A 181 -11.11 1.78 13.16
N THR A 182 -10.53 1.64 11.96
CA THR A 182 -11.00 0.65 10.96
C THR A 182 -10.35 -0.72 11.09
N ALA A 183 -9.34 -0.84 11.97
CA ALA A 183 -8.49 -2.02 12.11
C ALA A 183 -7.78 -2.42 10.80
N ALA A 184 -7.51 -1.46 9.91
CA ALA A 184 -6.95 -1.71 8.58
C ALA A 184 -5.41 -1.84 8.57
N SER A 185 -4.75 -1.91 9.73
CA SER A 185 -3.29 -2.13 9.85
C SER A 185 -2.83 -3.52 9.41
N ASP A 186 -3.75 -4.47 9.28
CA ASP A 186 -3.49 -5.78 8.67
C ASP A 186 -3.27 -5.66 7.15
N ILE A 187 -4.00 -4.76 6.50
CA ILE A 187 -3.94 -4.49 5.06
C ILE A 187 -2.89 -3.43 4.73
N PHE A 188 -2.83 -2.34 5.50
CA PHE A 188 -1.99 -1.18 5.20
C PHE A 188 -0.90 -0.92 6.24
N THR A 189 0.22 -0.36 5.77
CA THR A 189 1.25 0.26 6.60
C THR A 189 1.02 1.76 6.76
N GLN A 190 1.68 2.34 7.76
CA GLN A 190 1.59 3.75 8.12
C GLN A 190 2.89 4.49 7.78
N ASP A 191 2.75 5.69 7.18
CA ASP A 191 3.77 6.75 7.08
C ASP A 191 5.17 6.30 6.59
N ILE A 192 5.27 5.15 5.92
CA ILE A 192 6.54 4.62 5.39
C ILE A 192 7.07 5.51 4.27
N GLU A 193 6.17 6.16 3.52
CA GLU A 193 6.54 7.10 2.47
C GLU A 193 7.31 8.30 3.03
N ASP A 194 7.12 8.61 4.31
CA ASP A 194 7.76 9.71 5.01
C ASP A 194 9.14 9.37 5.60
N ILE A 195 9.49 8.07 5.69
CA ILE A 195 10.76 7.57 6.22
C ILE A 195 11.85 7.64 5.14
N PRO A 196 13.04 8.23 5.39
CA PRO A 196 14.18 8.17 4.48
C PRO A 196 14.54 6.74 4.11
N GLU A 197 14.88 6.49 2.84
CA GLU A 197 15.22 5.16 2.34
C GLU A 197 16.29 4.47 3.19
N GLU A 198 17.25 5.23 3.71
CA GLU A 198 18.35 4.73 4.52
C GLU A 198 17.92 4.21 5.90
N LEU A 199 16.76 4.63 6.39
CA LEU A 199 16.20 4.26 7.70
C LEU A 199 15.09 3.22 7.60
N ARG A 200 14.69 2.82 6.39
CA ARG A 200 13.73 1.74 6.19
C ARG A 200 14.42 0.42 6.54
N THR A 201 14.03 -0.20 7.64
CA THR A 201 14.49 -1.56 7.98
C THR A 201 13.99 -2.53 6.92
N GLU A 202 14.91 -3.22 6.25
CA GLU A 202 14.59 -4.31 5.32
C GLU A 202 14.03 -5.50 6.11
N GLU A 203 12.72 -5.54 6.34
CA GLU A 203 12.06 -6.78 6.76
C GLU A 203 12.00 -7.73 5.55
N ALA A 204 12.27 -9.02 5.79
CA ALA A 204 12.32 -10.05 4.76
C ALA A 204 11.09 -9.99 3.84
N SER A 205 11.33 -9.50 2.64
CA SER A 205 10.34 -9.20 1.62
C SER A 205 9.64 -10.47 1.15
N GLN A 206 8.33 -10.57 1.36
CA GLN A 206 7.49 -11.31 0.43
C GLN A 206 7.33 -10.44 -0.83
N PRO A 207 7.55 -10.98 -2.04
CA PRO A 207 7.46 -10.19 -3.26
C PRO A 207 6.06 -9.61 -3.44
N ALA A 208 5.95 -8.29 -3.31
CA ALA A 208 4.72 -7.55 -3.61
C ALA A 208 4.38 -7.76 -5.10
N THR A 209 3.30 -8.49 -5.35
CA THR A 209 2.79 -8.79 -6.69
C THR A 209 1.43 -8.11 -6.83
N ASN A 210 1.16 -7.41 -7.92
CA ASN A 210 -0.19 -6.97 -8.23
C ASN A 210 -0.99 -8.15 -8.80
N PRO A 211 -1.94 -8.73 -8.03
CA PRO A 211 -2.69 -9.89 -8.48
C PRO A 211 -3.57 -9.58 -9.70
N GLU A 212 -4.04 -8.34 -9.85
CA GLU A 212 -4.89 -7.93 -10.99
C GLU A 212 -4.08 -7.76 -12.27
N LEU A 213 -2.92 -7.10 -12.21
CA LEU A 213 -2.01 -7.00 -13.38
C LEU A 213 -1.50 -8.39 -13.78
N THR A 214 -1.15 -9.21 -12.79
CA THR A 214 -0.75 -10.60 -13.04
C THR A 214 -1.88 -11.37 -13.70
N ALA A 215 -3.10 -11.31 -13.16
CA ALA A 215 -4.26 -11.98 -13.74
C ALA A 215 -4.59 -11.48 -15.15
N LYS A 216 -4.58 -10.16 -15.39
CA LYS A 216 -4.80 -9.54 -16.70
C LYS A 216 -3.83 -10.09 -17.74
N TRP A 217 -2.52 -9.97 -17.48
CA TRP A 217 -1.49 -10.32 -18.44
C TRP A 217 -1.32 -11.82 -18.62
N VAL A 218 -1.44 -12.61 -17.54
CA VAL A 218 -1.41 -14.09 -17.62
C VAL A 218 -2.64 -14.62 -18.39
N THR A 219 -3.83 -14.04 -18.19
CA THR A 219 -5.03 -14.44 -18.95
C THR A 219 -4.89 -14.09 -20.43
N MET A 220 -4.39 -12.90 -20.76
CA MET A 220 -4.10 -12.51 -22.15
C MET A 220 -3.06 -13.43 -22.78
N ALA A 221 -1.96 -13.73 -22.09
CA ALA A 221 -0.94 -14.66 -22.59
C ALA A 221 -1.51 -16.04 -22.89
N ASN A 222 -2.30 -16.61 -21.98
CA ASN A 222 -2.91 -17.92 -22.16
C ASN A 222 -3.96 -17.94 -23.29
N GLY A 223 -4.65 -16.82 -23.52
CA GLY A 223 -5.66 -16.66 -24.57
C GLY A 223 -5.11 -16.38 -25.97
N ALA A 224 -3.78 -16.25 -26.15
CA ALA A 224 -3.19 -15.99 -27.45
C ALA A 224 -3.40 -17.16 -28.42
N THR A 225 -3.94 -16.88 -29.61
CA THR A 225 -4.31 -17.89 -30.62
C THR A 225 -3.19 -18.18 -31.63
N ASN A 226 -2.25 -17.25 -31.81
CA ASN A 226 -1.13 -17.40 -32.73
C ASN A 226 0.17 -16.77 -32.16
N PRO A 227 1.34 -17.10 -32.72
CA PRO A 227 2.62 -16.59 -32.24
C PRO A 227 2.79 -15.06 -32.35
N GLU A 228 2.14 -14.43 -33.32
CA GLU A 228 2.19 -12.98 -33.53
C GLU A 228 1.44 -12.24 -32.42
N ALA A 229 0.22 -12.67 -32.10
CA ALA A 229 -0.59 -12.15 -31.00
C ALA A 229 0.12 -12.34 -29.64
N LEU A 230 0.79 -13.47 -29.43
CA LEU A 230 1.58 -13.71 -28.22
C LEU A 230 2.75 -12.72 -28.11
N THR A 231 3.36 -12.35 -29.23
CA THR A 231 4.47 -11.37 -29.27
C THR A 231 3.98 -9.95 -28.98
N GLU A 232 2.84 -9.55 -29.51
CA GLU A 232 2.20 -8.26 -29.21
C GLU A 232 1.80 -8.15 -27.74
N ILE A 233 1.18 -9.21 -27.20
CA ILE A 233 0.81 -9.29 -25.78
C ILE A 233 2.06 -9.20 -24.90
N TRP A 234 3.15 -9.88 -25.27
CA TRP A 234 4.43 -9.78 -24.58
C TRP A 234 4.96 -8.34 -24.55
N GLN A 235 5.02 -7.66 -25.70
CA GLN A 235 5.53 -6.28 -25.76
C GLN A 235 4.69 -5.30 -24.94
N ALA A 236 3.36 -5.41 -25.01
CA ALA A 236 2.44 -4.58 -24.24
C ALA A 236 2.53 -4.86 -22.73
N GLY A 237 2.56 -6.14 -22.35
CA GLY A 237 2.65 -6.57 -20.96
C GLY A 237 3.98 -6.22 -20.31
N VAL A 238 5.10 -6.39 -21.01
CA VAL A 238 6.42 -6.01 -20.49
C VAL A 238 6.50 -4.50 -20.24
N LYS A 239 5.98 -3.67 -21.16
CA LYS A 239 5.96 -2.22 -20.97
C LYS A 239 5.17 -1.82 -19.72
N GLU A 240 3.95 -2.33 -19.57
CA GLU A 240 3.09 -2.00 -18.43
C GLU A 240 3.65 -2.53 -17.10
N LEU A 241 4.27 -3.71 -17.10
CA LEU A 241 4.89 -4.31 -15.91
C LEU A 241 6.22 -3.64 -15.52
N GLN A 242 6.99 -3.15 -16.49
CA GLN A 242 8.19 -2.35 -16.25
C GLN A 242 7.85 -0.95 -15.72
N ASP A 243 6.82 -0.31 -16.26
CA ASP A 243 6.30 0.97 -15.76
C ASP A 243 5.78 0.82 -14.31
N ALA A 244 5.12 -0.31 -14.00
CA ALA A 244 4.65 -0.66 -12.67
C ALA A 244 5.77 -1.11 -11.69
N LYS A 245 7.00 -1.32 -12.18
CA LYS A 245 8.14 -1.87 -11.41
C LYS A 245 7.81 -3.18 -10.68
N ASP A 246 6.91 -4.00 -11.24
CA ASP A 246 6.44 -5.24 -10.62
C ASP A 246 7.19 -6.46 -11.21
N MET A 247 8.36 -6.74 -10.63
CA MET A 247 9.25 -7.80 -11.10
C MET A 247 8.65 -9.21 -10.94
N THR A 248 7.74 -9.40 -9.98
CA THR A 248 7.13 -10.70 -9.72
C THR A 248 6.00 -10.99 -10.69
N ALA A 249 5.16 -9.98 -10.98
CA ALA A 249 4.18 -10.08 -12.05
C ALA A 249 4.86 -10.25 -13.43
N TYR A 250 5.99 -9.58 -13.66
CA TYR A 250 6.84 -9.80 -14.85
C TYR A 250 7.29 -11.25 -14.98
N ASN A 251 7.80 -11.84 -13.89
CA ASN A 251 8.26 -13.23 -13.89
C ASN A 251 7.11 -14.23 -14.13
N ALA A 252 5.95 -14.01 -13.50
CA ALA A 252 4.76 -14.84 -13.69
C ALA A 252 4.22 -14.74 -15.13
N PHE A 253 4.15 -13.52 -15.68
CA PHE A 253 3.76 -13.29 -17.07
C PHE A 253 4.73 -13.93 -18.06
N LYS A 254 6.04 -13.79 -17.83
CA LYS A 254 7.09 -14.44 -18.65
C LYS A 254 6.95 -15.96 -18.65
N ALA A 255 6.66 -16.56 -17.50
CA ALA A 255 6.42 -18.00 -17.40
C ALA A 255 5.18 -18.44 -18.20
N ALA A 256 4.08 -17.68 -18.13
CA ALA A 256 2.87 -17.95 -18.90
C ALA A 256 3.09 -17.82 -20.42
N VAL A 257 3.81 -16.80 -20.86
CA VAL A 257 4.16 -16.61 -22.28
C VAL A 257 5.06 -17.73 -22.80
N ALA A 258 6.05 -18.16 -22.00
CA ALA A 258 6.89 -19.30 -22.37
C ALA A 258 6.07 -20.59 -22.52
N ALA A 259 5.19 -20.89 -21.56
CA ALA A 259 4.33 -22.07 -21.60
C ALA A 259 3.36 -22.06 -22.80
N ARG A 260 2.70 -20.92 -23.09
CA ARG A 260 1.81 -20.82 -24.26
C ARG A 260 2.58 -20.90 -25.57
N GLY A 261 3.79 -20.32 -25.64
CA GLY A 261 4.66 -20.42 -26.81
C GLY A 261 5.07 -21.87 -27.13
N GLU A 262 5.33 -22.69 -26.10
CA GLU A 262 5.57 -24.13 -26.29
C GLU A 262 4.32 -24.87 -26.76
N ALA A 263 3.13 -24.55 -26.24
CA ALA A 263 1.87 -25.15 -26.67
C ALA A 263 1.57 -24.84 -28.15
N LEU A 264 1.72 -23.57 -28.57
CA LEU A 264 1.50 -23.16 -29.97
C LEU A 264 2.49 -23.84 -30.94
N LYS A 265 3.72 -24.11 -30.51
CA LYS A 265 4.71 -24.87 -31.32
C LYS A 265 4.32 -26.35 -31.49
N LYS A 266 3.76 -26.97 -30.44
CA LYS A 266 3.26 -28.36 -30.51
C LYS A 266 2.01 -28.48 -31.38
N GLU A 267 1.14 -27.47 -31.35
CA GLU A 267 -0.06 -27.37 -32.20
C GLU A 267 0.29 -27.17 -33.68
N GLN A 268 1.51 -26.72 -34.00
CA GLN A 268 2.02 -26.51 -35.37
C GLN A 268 2.86 -27.67 -35.92
N GLN A 269 3.10 -28.74 -35.15
CA GLN A 269 3.81 -29.94 -35.66
C GLN A 269 2.87 -30.84 -36.47
N PRO A 270 3.21 -31.23 -37.73
CA PRO A 270 2.41 -32.20 -38.48
C PRO A 270 2.45 -33.58 -37.81
N ALA A 271 1.35 -34.34 -37.91
CA ALA A 271 1.26 -35.72 -37.43
C ALA A 271 2.37 -36.59 -38.04
N PRO A 272 3.01 -37.50 -37.27
CA PRO A 272 4.10 -38.32 -37.78
C PRO A 272 3.61 -39.29 -38.88
N GLU A 273 4.32 -39.29 -40.01
CA GLU A 273 4.13 -40.22 -41.14
C GLU A 273 4.22 -41.67 -40.65
N GLN A 274 3.18 -42.46 -40.91
CA GLN A 274 3.22 -43.92 -40.74
C GLN A 274 4.14 -44.51 -41.82
N GLN A 275 5.28 -45.06 -41.40
CA GLN A 275 6.07 -45.94 -42.26
C GLN A 275 5.31 -47.27 -42.44
N PRO A 276 5.20 -47.82 -43.66
CA PRO A 276 4.54 -49.10 -43.87
C PRO A 276 5.38 -50.23 -43.23
N ALA A 277 4.70 -51.05 -42.43
CA ALA A 277 5.24 -52.30 -41.91
C ALA A 277 5.58 -53.22 -43.08
N PHE A 278 6.83 -53.68 -43.14
CA PHE A 278 7.19 -54.85 -43.93
C PHE A 278 6.83 -56.07 -43.08
N ASP A 279 5.82 -56.80 -43.54
CA ASP A 279 5.39 -58.08 -42.99
C ASP A 279 6.51 -59.12 -43.17
N ASP A 280 6.93 -59.74 -42.08
CA ASP A 280 7.83 -60.89 -42.05
C ASP A 280 6.98 -62.07 -41.55
N ASP A 281 6.43 -62.83 -42.49
CA ASP A 281 5.76 -64.10 -42.23
C ASP A 281 6.45 -65.20 -43.07
N ASP A 282 6.92 -66.23 -42.34
CA ASP A 282 7.07 -67.63 -42.77
C ASP A 282 8.28 -67.98 -43.69
N VAL A 283 9.17 -68.95 -43.43
CA VAL A 283 9.26 -70.12 -42.51
C VAL A 283 10.75 -70.64 -42.49
N PRO A 284 11.15 -71.84 -41.98
CA PRO A 284 12.12 -72.03 -40.89
C PRO A 284 13.45 -72.72 -41.31
N PHE A 285 14.25 -73.02 -40.28
CA PHE A 285 15.34 -74.01 -40.24
C PHE A 285 15.26 -75.17 -41.26
N GLU A 286 16.29 -75.28 -42.11
CA GLU A 286 17.29 -76.38 -42.14
C GLU A 286 18.59 -75.88 -42.80
#